data_AF-A0A965QWF2-F1
#
_entry.id   AF-A0A965QWF2-F1
#
_cell.length_a   1.000
_cell.length_b   1.000
_cell.length_c   1.000
_cell.angle_alpha   90.00
_cell.angle_beta   90.00
_cell.angle_gamma   90.00
#
_symmetry.space_group_name_H-M   'P 1'
#
loop_
_entity.id
_entity.type
_entity.pdbx_description
1 polymer ?
#
loop_
_entity_poly.entity_id
_entity_poly.type
_entity_poly.pdbx_seq_one_letter_code
_entity_poly.pdbx_strand_id
1 'polypeptide(L)'
;ACHVRDGRGGNLLAVPTTDEDGEPVTKDERRDQLFTVIDKELGDEGRLPPTLTNVGDKLNPAFLRTVLVEGGNDRRLYMNTRMPKWHATAAESLAALLAEDARTTVASPALEGHSGQEILDAGRVLSGSKALGCIKCHSFAGDRGQSMGLVAMTRMPARLRHDWFLAYVADPQQFRPGTRMPAAWPAGKTFYPDILDGTAAGQIEAVWRYLAAPGARAPIGASAMPLELVPDDRPVIYRNFIENAGPRAIGVGYPEAVNIAWDAEALRLTLVWRNAFIDASRHWSGRGEGWQPPLGDVVFAPDAASAVEVLPAIESPWPAQPARSRGARFKGYALDAAGRPTFAWSMGGMEVRETVVPVV
;
A
#
# COMPACT_ATOMS: atom_id res chain seq x y z
N ALA A 1 -21.96 20.81 7.48
CA ALA A 1 -21.44 20.12 6.29
C ALA A 1 -19.92 20.21 6.32
N CYS A 2 -19.20 19.13 6.03
CA CYS A 2 -17.75 19.01 6.25
C CYS A 2 -16.86 19.82 5.29
N HIS A 3 -17.41 20.68 4.43
CA HIS A 3 -16.69 21.33 3.35
C HIS A 3 -17.02 22.81 3.24
N VAL A 4 -16.03 23.63 2.87
CA VAL A 4 -16.15 25.06 2.57
C VAL A 4 -15.77 25.32 1.09
N ARG A 5 -16.42 26.33 0.48
CA ARG A 5 -16.19 26.79 -0.91
C ARG A 5 -15.53 28.20 -0.91
N ASP A 6 -14.41 28.34 -0.20
CA ASP A 6 -13.63 29.59 -0.05
C ASP A 6 -12.19 29.49 -0.60
N GLY A 7 -11.81 28.33 -1.14
CA GLY A 7 -10.47 28.06 -1.69
C GLY A 7 -9.41 27.65 -0.66
N ARG A 8 -9.73 27.67 0.64
CA ARG A 8 -8.78 27.38 1.74
C ARG A 8 -8.98 26.00 2.38
N GLY A 9 -10.07 25.32 2.05
CA GLY A 9 -10.41 24.02 2.64
C GLY A 9 -11.05 24.16 4.03
N GLY A 10 -11.48 23.04 4.62
CA GLY A 10 -12.09 23.02 5.96
C GLY A 10 -13.58 22.69 5.99
N ASN A 11 -14.13 22.66 7.22
CA ASN A 11 -15.50 22.28 7.58
C ASN A 11 -16.41 23.52 7.76
N LEU A 12 -17.72 23.43 7.54
CA LEU A 12 -18.64 24.53 7.90
C LEU A 12 -18.55 24.84 9.39
N LEU A 13 -18.62 26.14 9.72
CA LEU A 13 -18.34 26.78 11.03
C LEU A 13 -16.86 27.09 11.29
N ALA A 14 -16.08 27.28 10.24
CA ALA A 14 -14.67 27.55 10.35
C ALA A 14 -14.37 29.03 10.69
N VAL A 15 -13.55 29.26 11.72
CA VAL A 15 -12.96 30.57 12.01
C VAL A 15 -11.65 30.68 11.20
N PRO A 16 -11.33 31.83 10.58
CA PRO A 16 -10.02 32.06 10.00
C PRO A 16 -8.93 31.88 11.07
N THR A 17 -7.96 31.03 10.81
CA THR A 17 -6.80 30.78 11.67
C THR A 17 -5.56 30.57 10.80
N THR A 18 -4.43 30.22 11.40
CA THR A 18 -3.19 29.86 10.71
C THR A 18 -2.83 28.40 10.97
N ASP A 19 -2.25 27.70 9.99
CA ASP A 19 -1.68 26.36 10.20
C ASP A 19 -0.31 26.43 10.90
N GLU A 20 0.35 25.27 11.02
CA GLU A 20 1.66 25.13 11.68
C GLU A 20 2.77 25.92 10.97
N ASP A 21 2.57 26.25 9.69
CA ASP A 21 3.50 27.01 8.86
C ASP A 21 3.12 28.51 8.80
N GLY A 22 2.05 28.92 9.49
CA GLY A 22 1.57 30.31 9.52
C GLY A 22 0.66 30.69 8.35
N GLU A 23 0.26 29.73 7.51
CA GLU A 23 -0.59 29.98 6.34
C GLU A 23 -2.07 30.05 6.75
N PRO A 24 -2.88 30.95 6.16
CA PRO A 24 -4.26 31.16 6.55
C PRO A 24 -5.14 29.96 6.16
N VAL A 25 -5.69 29.28 7.16
CA VAL A 25 -6.61 28.14 7.02
C VAL A 25 -7.93 28.38 7.75
N THR A 26 -8.99 27.66 7.37
CA THR A 26 -10.29 27.76 8.01
C THR A 26 -10.58 26.47 8.77
N LYS A 27 -10.67 26.52 10.11
CA LYS A 27 -10.91 25.34 10.99
C LYS A 27 -12.16 25.48 11.87
N ASP A 28 -12.92 24.39 12.02
CA ASP A 28 -13.96 24.24 13.06
C ASP A 28 -13.33 23.59 14.29
N GLU A 29 -12.93 24.39 15.28
CA GLU A 29 -12.21 23.93 16.48
C GLU A 29 -12.89 22.78 17.21
N ARG A 30 -14.24 22.70 17.18
CA ARG A 30 -14.99 21.62 17.85
C ARG A 30 -14.87 20.28 17.14
N ARG A 31 -14.63 20.29 15.82
CA ARG A 31 -14.58 19.07 14.98
C ARG A 31 -13.19 18.81 14.42
N ASP A 32 -12.25 19.73 14.57
CA ASP A 32 -10.88 19.62 14.08
C ASP A 32 -10.19 18.33 14.55
N GLN A 33 -10.39 17.99 15.82
CA GLN A 33 -9.87 16.77 16.45
C GLN A 33 -10.42 15.47 15.84
N LEU A 34 -11.54 15.54 15.10
CA LEU A 34 -12.14 14.38 14.43
C LEU A 34 -11.50 14.10 13.06
N PHE A 35 -10.71 15.04 12.54
CA PHE A 35 -10.01 14.93 11.26
C PHE A 35 -8.58 14.46 11.51
N THR A 36 -8.36 13.15 11.33
CA THR A 36 -7.05 12.51 11.60
C THR A 36 -6.53 11.74 10.39
N VAL A 37 -5.20 11.61 10.35
CA VAL A 37 -4.43 10.88 9.34
C VAL A 37 -3.72 9.69 9.96
N ILE A 38 -3.38 8.73 9.12
CA ILE A 38 -2.51 7.61 9.52
C ILE A 38 -1.10 8.13 9.81
N ASP A 39 -0.60 9.00 8.93
CA ASP A 39 0.72 9.59 9.02
C ASP A 39 0.61 11.05 9.46
N LYS A 40 0.99 11.33 10.71
CA LYS A 40 0.89 12.67 11.31
C LYS A 40 1.76 13.68 10.57
N GLU A 41 2.84 13.23 9.92
CA GLU A 41 3.71 14.14 9.19
C GLU A 41 2.94 14.85 8.08
N LEU A 42 1.85 14.29 7.54
CA LEU A 42 1.01 14.90 6.49
C LEU A 42 0.30 16.20 6.92
N GLY A 43 0.26 16.52 8.22
CA GLY A 43 -0.31 17.75 8.75
C GLY A 43 -1.76 18.01 8.32
N ASP A 44 -2.10 19.29 8.21
CA ASP A 44 -3.45 19.75 7.85
C ASP A 44 -3.88 19.32 6.44
N GLU A 45 -2.95 19.33 5.48
CA GLU A 45 -3.23 18.92 4.10
C GLU A 45 -3.71 17.46 4.00
N GLY A 46 -3.12 16.58 4.82
CA GLY A 46 -3.50 15.18 4.85
C GLY A 46 -4.82 14.92 5.56
N ARG A 47 -5.10 15.65 6.64
CA ARG A 47 -6.20 15.31 7.56
C ARG A 47 -7.49 16.05 7.26
N LEU A 48 -7.42 17.26 6.71
CA LEU A 48 -8.60 18.07 6.46
C LEU A 48 -9.35 17.59 5.20
N PRO A 49 -10.69 17.68 5.21
CA PRO A 49 -11.49 17.38 4.04
C PRO A 49 -11.13 18.35 2.90
N PRO A 50 -11.17 17.88 1.63
CA PRO A 50 -10.84 18.74 0.49
C PRO A 50 -11.83 19.91 0.37
N THR A 51 -11.35 21.05 -0.12
CA THR A 51 -12.20 22.18 -0.54
C THR A 51 -13.13 21.75 -1.69
N LEU A 52 -14.32 22.36 -1.72
CA LEU A 52 -15.25 22.24 -2.86
C LEU A 52 -15.12 23.39 -3.85
N THR A 53 -14.22 24.35 -3.62
CA THR A 53 -13.94 25.42 -4.57
C THR A 53 -13.35 24.85 -5.85
N ASN A 54 -13.99 25.18 -6.98
CA ASN A 54 -13.61 24.72 -8.32
C ASN A 54 -13.47 23.18 -8.41
N VAL A 55 -14.21 22.44 -7.59
CA VAL A 55 -14.14 20.98 -7.58
C VAL A 55 -14.70 20.39 -8.88
N GLY A 56 -15.62 21.10 -9.52
CA GLY A 56 -16.10 20.80 -10.86
C GLY A 56 -14.99 20.86 -11.88
N ASP A 57 -14.11 21.88 -11.84
CA ASP A 57 -12.96 21.97 -12.72
C ASP A 57 -12.02 20.76 -12.57
N LYS A 58 -11.75 20.41 -11.31
CA LYS A 58 -10.82 19.33 -10.94
C LYS A 58 -11.30 17.93 -11.29
N LEU A 59 -12.54 17.60 -10.94
CA LEU A 59 -13.03 16.22 -10.95
C LEU A 59 -13.87 15.90 -12.19
N ASN A 60 -13.77 14.65 -12.66
CA ASN A 60 -14.68 14.15 -13.68
C ASN A 60 -16.12 14.14 -13.14
N PRO A 61 -17.14 14.53 -13.93
CA PRO A 61 -18.54 14.48 -13.48
C PRO A 61 -18.98 13.11 -12.98
N ALA A 62 -18.54 12.04 -13.65
CA ALA A 62 -18.79 10.67 -13.20
C ALA A 62 -18.18 10.40 -11.81
N PHE A 63 -16.94 10.84 -11.58
CA PHE A 63 -16.28 10.68 -10.28
C PHE A 63 -16.92 11.53 -9.18
N LEU A 64 -17.37 12.76 -9.48
CA LEU A 64 -18.14 13.60 -8.56
C LEU A 64 -19.39 12.88 -8.07
N ARG A 65 -20.13 12.23 -8.98
CA ARG A 65 -21.27 11.41 -8.62
C ARG A 65 -20.86 10.23 -7.75
N THR A 66 -19.83 9.47 -8.16
CA THR A 66 -19.34 8.31 -7.40
C THR A 66 -18.93 8.70 -5.98
N VAL A 67 -18.17 9.78 -5.79
CA VAL A 67 -17.69 10.16 -4.45
C VAL A 67 -18.83 10.61 -3.53
N LEU A 68 -19.89 11.23 -4.08
CA LEU A 68 -21.07 11.64 -3.31
C LEU A 68 -21.96 10.45 -2.94
N VAL A 69 -22.19 9.51 -3.86
CA VAL A 69 -23.10 8.38 -3.66
C VAL A 69 -22.44 7.22 -2.92
N GLU A 70 -21.19 6.91 -3.25
CA GLU A 70 -20.46 5.75 -2.71
C GLU A 70 -19.48 6.12 -1.60
N GLY A 71 -19.26 7.41 -1.37
CA GLY A 71 -18.34 7.95 -0.36
C GLY A 71 -16.88 8.05 -0.83
N GLY A 72 -16.08 8.80 -0.06
CA GLY A 72 -14.67 9.09 -0.34
C GLY A 72 -13.72 7.94 -0.01
N ASN A 73 -13.84 6.81 -0.71
CA ASN A 73 -13.02 5.61 -0.46
C ASN A 73 -11.60 5.68 -1.05
N ASP A 74 -11.30 6.67 -1.89
CA ASP A 74 -10.02 6.86 -2.59
C ASP A 74 -8.87 7.35 -1.68
N ARG A 75 -9.19 7.82 -0.47
CA ARG A 75 -8.21 8.37 0.49
C ARG A 75 -7.94 7.50 1.72
N ARG A 76 -8.50 6.29 1.73
CA ARG A 76 -8.44 5.34 2.87
C ARG A 76 -7.02 4.93 3.30
N LEU A 77 -6.02 5.15 2.43
CA LEU A 77 -4.62 4.81 2.70
C LEU A 77 -3.89 5.87 3.54
N TYR A 78 -4.48 7.06 3.71
CA TYR A 78 -3.86 8.13 4.48
C TYR A 78 -4.84 8.89 5.40
N MET A 79 -6.15 8.91 5.12
CA MET A 79 -7.17 9.56 5.96
C MET A 79 -7.99 8.55 6.77
N ASN A 80 -8.15 8.79 8.08
CA ASN A 80 -9.07 8.02 8.92
C ASN A 80 -10.52 8.49 8.75
N THR A 81 -10.71 9.80 8.62
CA THR A 81 -12.03 10.43 8.50
C THR A 81 -12.58 10.25 7.09
N ARG A 82 -13.81 9.73 6.98
CA ARG A 82 -14.42 9.36 5.71
C ARG A 82 -15.54 10.30 5.33
N MET A 83 -15.60 10.62 4.03
CA MET A 83 -16.76 11.28 3.46
C MET A 83 -17.96 10.30 3.48
N PRO A 84 -19.10 10.69 4.08
CA PRO A 84 -20.28 9.83 4.17
C PRO A 84 -20.92 9.63 2.79
N LYS A 85 -21.75 8.60 2.70
CA LYS A 85 -22.57 8.31 1.51
C LYS A 85 -23.85 9.13 1.54
N TRP A 86 -24.22 9.71 0.42
CA TRP A 86 -25.49 10.43 0.25
C TRP A 86 -26.44 9.62 -0.62
N HIS A 87 -27.75 9.75 -0.36
CA HIS A 87 -28.76 9.16 -1.23
C HIS A 87 -28.67 9.78 -2.63
N ALA A 88 -28.79 8.96 -3.68
CA ALA A 88 -28.61 9.40 -5.07
C ALA A 88 -29.50 10.61 -5.41
N THR A 89 -30.76 10.61 -4.94
CA THR A 89 -31.72 11.70 -5.14
C THR A 89 -31.25 13.05 -4.62
N ALA A 90 -30.46 13.07 -3.53
CA ALA A 90 -29.87 14.31 -2.99
C ALA A 90 -28.50 14.62 -3.61
N ALA A 91 -27.73 13.58 -3.97
CA ALA A 91 -26.38 13.70 -4.49
C ALA A 91 -26.33 14.20 -5.94
N GLU A 92 -27.30 13.82 -6.78
CA GLU A 92 -27.25 14.07 -8.22
C GLU A 92 -27.36 15.56 -8.56
N SER A 93 -28.30 16.29 -7.96
CA SER A 93 -28.43 17.74 -8.17
C SER A 93 -27.19 18.50 -7.68
N LEU A 94 -26.59 18.06 -6.57
CA LEU A 94 -25.35 18.64 -6.08
C LEU A 94 -24.17 18.35 -7.01
N ALA A 95 -24.06 17.12 -7.52
CA ALA A 95 -23.02 16.76 -8.47
C ALA A 95 -23.11 17.58 -9.76
N ALA A 96 -24.33 17.79 -10.27
CA ALA A 96 -24.58 18.63 -11.44
C ALA A 96 -24.15 20.08 -11.20
N LEU A 97 -24.59 20.68 -10.09
CA LEU A 97 -24.24 22.05 -9.72
C LEU A 97 -22.72 22.24 -9.56
N LEU A 98 -22.04 21.27 -8.92
CA LEU A 98 -20.58 21.34 -8.79
C LEU A 98 -19.89 21.21 -10.15
N ALA A 99 -20.42 20.40 -11.07
CA ALA A 99 -19.82 20.20 -12.39
C ALA A 99 -19.85 21.44 -13.30
N GLU A 100 -20.63 22.47 -12.95
CA GLU A 100 -20.75 23.76 -13.65
C GLU A 100 -19.60 24.73 -13.37
N ASP A 101 -18.66 24.41 -12.46
CA ASP A 101 -17.48 25.25 -12.23
C ASP A 101 -16.73 25.54 -13.55
N ALA A 102 -16.21 26.78 -13.64
CA ALA A 102 -15.40 27.22 -14.77
C ALA A 102 -14.21 26.28 -14.98
N ARG A 103 -13.93 25.95 -16.24
CA ARG A 103 -12.96 24.91 -16.59
C ARG A 103 -11.60 25.51 -16.93
N THR A 104 -10.56 24.92 -16.35
CA THR A 104 -9.20 25.01 -16.87
C THR A 104 -9.17 24.34 -18.23
N THR A 105 -8.54 24.99 -19.21
CA THR A 105 -8.35 24.45 -20.55
C THR A 105 -6.89 24.57 -20.91
N VAL A 106 -6.27 23.44 -21.22
CA VAL A 106 -4.85 23.35 -21.58
C VAL A 106 -4.74 22.49 -22.83
N ALA A 107 -3.97 22.95 -23.81
CA ALA A 107 -3.72 22.15 -25.00
C ALA A 107 -2.94 20.89 -24.63
N SER A 108 -3.48 19.72 -24.97
CA SER A 108 -2.75 18.45 -24.82
C SER A 108 -1.59 18.40 -25.82
N PRO A 109 -0.35 18.17 -25.37
CA PRO A 109 0.78 17.94 -26.25
C PRO A 109 0.57 16.72 -27.16
N ALA A 110 0.77 16.89 -28.46
CA ALA A 110 0.60 15.81 -29.43
C ALA A 110 1.67 14.71 -29.28
N LEU A 111 2.90 15.07 -28.87
CA LEU A 111 4.08 14.20 -28.82
C LEU A 111 4.38 13.56 -30.19
N GLU A 112 4.37 14.38 -31.24
CA GLU A 112 4.62 13.94 -32.61
C GLU A 112 6.03 13.34 -32.74
N GLY A 113 6.15 12.24 -33.49
CA GLY A 113 7.42 11.55 -33.69
C GLY A 113 7.77 10.49 -32.64
N HIS A 114 7.03 10.40 -31.53
CA HIS A 114 7.18 9.32 -30.54
C HIS A 114 6.10 8.27 -30.71
N SER A 115 6.49 6.99 -30.62
CA SER A 115 5.54 5.89 -30.58
C SER A 115 4.75 5.88 -29.28
N GLY A 116 3.56 5.27 -29.30
CA GLY A 116 2.75 5.10 -28.09
C GLY A 116 3.51 4.41 -26.96
N GLN A 117 4.34 3.41 -27.27
CA GLN A 117 5.11 2.68 -26.27
C GLN A 117 6.22 3.54 -25.65
N GLU A 118 6.94 4.33 -26.46
CA GLU A 118 7.97 5.26 -25.95
C GLU A 118 7.37 6.28 -24.98
N ILE A 119 6.17 6.78 -25.27
CA ILE A 119 5.47 7.73 -24.39
C ILE A 119 5.09 7.06 -23.06
N LEU A 120 4.58 5.82 -23.10
CA LEU A 120 4.23 5.08 -21.88
C LEU A 120 5.48 4.76 -21.03
N ASP A 121 6.58 4.36 -21.67
CA ASP A 121 7.83 4.05 -20.98
C ASP A 121 8.46 5.32 -20.37
N ALA A 122 8.42 6.45 -21.09
CA ALA A 122 8.82 7.75 -20.56
C ALA A 122 8.00 8.15 -19.32
N GLY A 123 6.67 8.06 -19.40
CA GLY A 123 5.78 8.35 -18.26
C GLY A 123 6.06 7.44 -17.05
N ARG A 124 6.36 6.16 -17.30
CA ARG A 124 6.76 5.20 -16.26
C ARG A 124 8.09 5.57 -15.61
N VAL A 125 9.10 5.90 -16.41
CA VAL A 125 10.43 6.32 -15.91
C VAL A 125 10.30 7.57 -15.05
N LEU A 126 9.64 8.61 -15.57
CA LEU A 126 9.41 9.88 -14.89
C LEU A 126 8.72 9.70 -13.53
N SER A 127 7.75 8.78 -13.44
CA SER A 127 7.00 8.50 -12.21
C SER A 127 7.83 7.78 -11.13
N GLY A 128 8.95 7.15 -11.49
CA GLY A 128 9.74 6.29 -10.61
C GLY A 128 10.72 7.03 -9.68
N SER A 129 11.29 6.26 -8.74
CA SER A 129 12.29 6.74 -7.76
C SER A 129 13.54 7.38 -8.35
N LYS A 130 13.91 7.01 -9.58
CA LYS A 130 15.12 7.47 -10.27
C LYS A 130 14.92 8.74 -11.12
N ALA A 131 13.68 9.25 -11.20
CA ALA A 131 13.38 10.47 -11.93
C ALA A 131 12.65 11.48 -11.02
N LEU A 132 11.39 11.84 -11.31
CA LEU A 132 10.65 12.84 -10.53
C LEU A 132 10.18 12.29 -9.17
N GLY A 133 10.21 10.97 -8.97
CA GLY A 133 9.96 10.37 -7.67
C GLY A 133 8.51 10.50 -7.19
N CYS A 134 7.53 10.55 -8.11
CA CYS A 134 6.11 10.64 -7.76
C CYS A 134 5.67 9.55 -6.76
N ILE A 135 6.28 8.35 -6.87
CA ILE A 135 6.06 7.23 -5.97
C ILE A 135 6.59 7.41 -4.54
N LYS A 136 7.31 8.49 -4.23
CA LYS A 136 7.75 8.78 -2.85
C LYS A 136 6.58 9.29 -2.00
N CYS A 137 5.58 9.90 -2.62
CA CYS A 137 4.41 10.44 -1.93
C CYS A 137 3.13 9.70 -2.33
N HIS A 138 2.97 9.39 -3.62
CA HIS A 138 1.79 8.71 -4.13
C HIS A 138 1.94 7.18 -4.16
N SER A 139 0.88 6.48 -3.76
CA SER A 139 0.77 5.04 -3.95
C SER A 139 0.62 4.68 -5.44
N PHE A 140 0.99 3.46 -5.83
CA PHE A 140 0.80 2.94 -7.19
C PHE A 140 -0.16 1.75 -7.18
N ALA A 141 -1.25 1.81 -7.96
CA ALA A 141 -2.28 0.76 -7.97
C ALA A 141 -2.89 0.41 -6.59
N GLY A 142 -2.75 1.31 -5.61
CA GLY A 142 -3.20 1.08 -4.24
C GLY A 142 -2.16 0.38 -3.35
N ASP A 143 -1.00 0.00 -3.90
CA ASP A 143 0.19 -0.37 -3.13
C ASP A 143 0.91 0.90 -2.67
N ARG A 144 1.07 1.04 -1.36
CA ARG A 144 1.78 2.17 -0.77
C ARG A 144 3.28 2.06 -1.02
N GLY A 145 3.87 0.88 -1.17
CA GLY A 145 5.32 0.73 -1.27
C GLY A 145 6.07 1.53 -0.20
N GLN A 146 7.10 2.28 -0.60
CA GLN A 146 7.78 3.27 0.27
C GLN A 146 7.11 4.65 0.29
N SER A 147 5.96 4.83 -0.37
CA SER A 147 5.32 6.13 -0.49
C SER A 147 4.67 6.59 0.83
N MET A 148 4.34 7.87 0.91
CA MET A 148 3.44 8.43 1.93
C MET A 148 1.99 7.94 1.81
N GLY A 149 1.66 7.07 0.84
CA GLY A 149 0.34 6.48 0.68
C GLY A 149 -0.74 7.46 0.26
N LEU A 150 -0.36 8.61 -0.32
CA LEU A 150 -1.31 9.55 -0.90
C LEU A 150 -2.07 8.90 -2.07
N VAL A 151 -2.98 9.66 -2.67
CA VAL A 151 -3.88 9.22 -3.75
C VAL A 151 -3.14 8.35 -4.78
N ALA A 152 -3.65 7.14 -5.01
CA ALA A 152 -3.05 6.20 -5.94
C ALA A 152 -3.01 6.78 -7.36
N MET A 153 -1.82 6.82 -7.97
CA MET A 153 -1.63 7.52 -9.25
C MET A 153 -2.46 6.91 -10.37
N THR A 154 -2.61 5.59 -10.42
CA THR A 154 -3.42 4.90 -11.43
C THR A 154 -4.93 5.18 -11.32
N ARG A 155 -5.39 5.82 -10.23
CA ARG A 155 -6.78 6.27 -10.10
C ARG A 155 -6.99 7.70 -10.60
N MET A 156 -5.91 8.45 -10.82
CA MET A 156 -5.98 9.86 -11.22
C MET A 156 -6.76 10.05 -12.53
N PRO A 157 -6.60 9.24 -13.59
CA PRO A 157 -7.35 9.43 -14.84
C PRO A 157 -8.85 9.22 -14.71
N ALA A 158 -9.29 8.32 -13.84
CA ALA A 158 -10.72 8.15 -13.55
C ALA A 158 -11.28 9.33 -12.73
N ARG A 159 -10.43 9.95 -11.91
CA ARG A 159 -10.81 10.96 -10.91
C ARG A 159 -10.75 12.39 -11.43
N LEU A 160 -9.65 12.74 -12.07
CA LEU A 160 -9.31 14.09 -12.49
C LEU A 160 -9.69 14.32 -13.95
N ARG A 161 -10.02 15.55 -14.29
CA ARG A 161 -10.04 15.98 -15.69
C ARG A 161 -8.62 16.09 -16.21
N HIS A 162 -8.42 15.77 -17.49
CA HIS A 162 -7.11 15.75 -18.14
C HIS A 162 -6.43 17.11 -18.12
N ASP A 163 -7.09 18.15 -18.65
CA ASP A 163 -6.58 19.53 -18.69
C ASP A 163 -6.20 20.05 -17.29
N TRP A 164 -7.03 19.74 -16.30
CA TRP A 164 -6.76 20.11 -14.90
C TRP A 164 -5.52 19.41 -14.36
N PHE A 165 -5.33 18.11 -14.66
CA PHE A 165 -4.12 17.40 -14.28
C PHE A 165 -2.88 18.02 -14.93
N LEU A 166 -2.93 18.33 -16.23
CA LEU A 166 -1.82 18.97 -16.94
C LEU A 166 -1.44 20.30 -16.28
N ALA A 167 -2.43 21.14 -15.99
CA ALA A 167 -2.21 22.44 -15.35
C ALA A 167 -1.71 22.31 -13.90
N TYR A 168 -2.33 21.44 -13.11
CA TYR A 168 -2.01 21.26 -11.70
C TYR A 168 -0.60 20.69 -11.49
N VAL A 169 -0.19 19.72 -12.32
CA VAL A 169 1.15 19.11 -12.21
C VAL A 169 2.24 20.08 -12.67
N ALA A 170 1.92 20.98 -13.61
CA ALA A 170 2.84 22.02 -14.06
C ALA A 170 3.14 23.05 -12.95
N ASP A 171 2.11 23.47 -12.20
CA ASP A 171 2.27 24.41 -11.07
C ASP A 171 1.26 24.12 -9.93
N PRO A 172 1.59 23.19 -9.01
CA PRO A 172 0.67 22.81 -7.93
C PRO A 172 0.35 23.97 -6.96
N GLN A 173 1.32 24.87 -6.74
CA GLN A 173 1.20 25.97 -5.78
C GLN A 173 0.17 27.01 -6.24
N GLN A 174 0.04 27.21 -7.56
CA GLN A 174 -0.99 28.11 -8.11
C GLN A 174 -2.42 27.64 -7.78
N PHE A 175 -2.65 26.34 -7.74
CA PHE A 175 -3.96 25.76 -7.46
C PHE A 175 -4.21 25.56 -5.96
N ARG A 176 -3.15 25.28 -5.20
CA ARG A 176 -3.21 25.01 -3.77
C ARG A 176 -1.96 25.58 -3.10
N PRO A 177 -1.97 26.87 -2.71
CA PRO A 177 -0.88 27.46 -1.95
C PRO A 177 -0.57 26.65 -0.70
N GLY A 178 0.71 26.38 -0.45
CA GLY A 178 1.16 25.58 0.70
C GLY A 178 1.02 24.07 0.51
N THR A 179 0.66 23.58 -0.69
CA THR A 179 0.65 22.12 -0.92
C THR A 179 2.05 21.54 -0.83
N ARG A 180 2.16 20.33 -0.28
CA ARG A 180 3.42 19.57 -0.22
C ARG A 180 3.83 18.99 -1.56
N MET A 181 2.92 18.98 -2.55
CA MET A 181 3.28 18.52 -3.88
C MET A 181 4.30 19.50 -4.49
N PRO A 182 5.53 19.05 -4.78
CA PRO A 182 6.55 19.92 -5.32
C PRO A 182 6.24 20.29 -6.77
N ALA A 183 6.76 21.42 -7.22
CA ALA A 183 6.84 21.73 -8.64
C ALA A 183 7.89 20.83 -9.31
N ALA A 184 7.43 19.70 -9.86
CA ALA A 184 8.31 18.71 -10.51
C ALA A 184 9.04 19.27 -11.74
N TRP A 185 8.49 20.31 -12.37
CA TRP A 185 9.11 21.10 -13.44
C TRP A 185 9.20 22.57 -13.03
N PRO A 186 10.16 22.97 -12.20
CA PRO A 186 10.25 24.33 -11.69
C PRO A 186 10.44 25.32 -12.84
N ALA A 187 9.63 26.38 -12.85
CA ALA A 187 9.56 27.36 -13.94
C ALA A 187 9.32 26.73 -15.33
N GLY A 188 8.61 25.59 -15.39
CA GLY A 188 8.30 24.88 -16.63
C GLY A 188 9.49 24.18 -17.29
N LYS A 189 10.61 24.01 -16.57
CA LYS A 189 11.83 23.38 -17.10
C LYS A 189 11.96 21.93 -16.66
N THR A 190 12.49 21.08 -17.53
CA THR A 190 12.78 19.67 -17.22
C THR A 190 14.22 19.47 -16.76
N PHE A 191 14.42 18.49 -15.90
CA PHE A 191 15.74 17.93 -15.57
C PHE A 191 16.14 16.77 -16.49
N TYR A 192 15.25 16.35 -17.38
CA TYR A 192 15.40 15.18 -18.26
C TYR A 192 15.21 15.58 -19.73
N PRO A 193 16.09 16.41 -20.31
CA PRO A 193 15.93 16.91 -21.68
C PRO A 193 15.94 15.79 -22.74
N ASP A 194 16.58 14.66 -22.44
CA ASP A 194 16.70 13.51 -23.35
C ASP A 194 15.45 12.59 -23.34
N ILE A 195 14.46 12.88 -22.48
CA ILE A 195 13.20 12.13 -22.44
C ILE A 195 12.17 12.85 -23.31
N LEU A 196 11.74 12.17 -24.39
CA LEU A 196 10.83 12.67 -25.41
C LEU A 196 11.37 13.97 -26.03
N ASP A 197 10.51 15.00 -26.17
CA ASP A 197 10.89 16.31 -26.72
C ASP A 197 11.61 17.22 -25.71
N GLY A 198 11.92 16.72 -24.51
CA GLY A 198 12.57 17.52 -23.47
C GLY A 198 11.72 18.70 -22.96
N THR A 199 10.39 18.66 -23.15
CA THR A 199 9.47 19.71 -22.68
C THR A 199 8.71 19.26 -21.45
N ALA A 200 8.46 20.19 -20.51
CA ALA A 200 7.65 19.90 -19.33
C ALA A 200 6.24 19.44 -19.72
N ALA A 201 5.58 20.16 -20.63
CA ALA A 201 4.25 19.80 -21.09
C ALA A 201 4.19 18.38 -21.67
N GLY A 202 5.12 18.03 -22.57
CA GLY A 202 5.17 16.70 -23.16
C GLY A 202 5.42 15.59 -22.13
N GLN A 203 6.28 15.84 -21.14
CA GLN A 203 6.56 14.87 -20.07
C GLN A 203 5.38 14.70 -19.11
N ILE A 204 4.65 15.77 -18.78
CA ILE A 204 3.43 15.69 -17.98
C ILE A 204 2.35 14.87 -18.72
N GLU A 205 2.21 15.10 -20.03
CA GLU A 205 1.31 14.31 -20.88
C GLU A 205 1.70 12.83 -20.94
N ALA A 206 3.01 12.54 -21.02
CA ALA A 206 3.50 11.17 -20.98
C ALA A 206 3.16 10.47 -19.65
N VAL A 207 3.30 11.17 -18.51
CA VAL A 207 2.87 10.66 -17.20
C VAL A 207 1.37 10.40 -17.19
N TRP A 208 0.54 11.31 -17.72
CA TRP A 208 -0.91 11.09 -17.81
C TRP A 208 -1.26 9.85 -18.64
N ARG A 209 -0.72 9.72 -19.87
CA ARG A 209 -0.98 8.58 -20.75
C ARG A 209 -0.52 7.27 -20.13
N TYR A 210 0.62 7.27 -19.46
CA TYR A 210 1.11 6.13 -18.69
C TYR A 210 0.13 5.70 -17.59
N LEU A 211 -0.35 6.64 -16.77
CA LEU A 211 -1.29 6.33 -15.69
C LEU A 211 -2.68 5.91 -16.20
N ALA A 212 -3.08 6.40 -17.38
CA ALA A 212 -4.34 6.05 -18.04
C ALA A 212 -4.29 4.71 -18.78
N ALA A 213 -3.10 4.16 -19.02
CA ALA A 213 -2.94 2.91 -19.74
C ALA A 213 -3.51 1.72 -18.94
N PRO A 214 -4.31 0.84 -19.59
CA PRO A 214 -4.78 -0.38 -18.97
C PRO A 214 -3.60 -1.25 -18.50
N GLY A 215 -3.60 -1.67 -17.24
CA GLY A 215 -2.55 -2.53 -16.70
C GLY A 215 -1.16 -1.88 -16.62
N ALA A 216 -1.10 -0.55 -16.46
CA ALA A 216 0.15 0.19 -16.28
C ALA A 216 1.07 -0.50 -15.26
N ARG A 217 2.27 -0.89 -15.72
CA ARG A 217 3.26 -1.59 -14.87
C ARG A 217 3.86 -0.61 -13.87
N ALA A 218 4.08 -1.07 -12.64
CA ALA A 218 4.68 -0.26 -11.58
C ALA A 218 6.04 0.34 -12.00
N PRO A 219 6.31 1.62 -11.70
CA PRO A 219 7.60 2.23 -11.99
C PRO A 219 8.65 1.76 -10.97
N ILE A 220 9.93 1.99 -11.25
CA ILE A 220 11.03 1.56 -10.36
C ILE A 220 10.88 2.23 -8.98
N GLY A 221 10.91 1.42 -7.91
CA GLY A 221 10.79 1.89 -6.52
C GLY A 221 9.34 2.08 -6.03
N ALA A 222 8.34 1.69 -6.83
CA ALA A 222 6.94 1.72 -6.41
C ALA A 222 6.55 0.56 -5.48
N SER A 223 7.27 -0.57 -5.56
CA SER A 223 7.14 -1.66 -4.60
C SER A 223 7.98 -1.36 -3.38
N ALA A 224 7.51 -1.78 -2.20
CA ALA A 224 8.34 -1.74 -1.01
C ALA A 224 9.64 -2.51 -1.28
N MET A 225 10.78 -1.95 -0.85
CA MET A 225 11.96 -2.80 -0.67
C MET A 225 11.57 -3.95 0.26
N PRO A 226 12.03 -5.19 0.01
CA PRO A 226 11.74 -6.30 0.87
C PRO A 226 12.08 -5.92 2.32
N LEU A 227 11.12 -6.10 3.22
CA LEU A 227 11.36 -6.05 4.65
C LEU A 227 11.93 -7.41 5.02
N GLU A 228 13.17 -7.65 4.61
CA GLU A 228 13.87 -8.87 4.95
C GLU A 228 14.03 -8.92 6.48
N LEU A 229 13.51 -9.99 7.06
CA LEU A 229 13.77 -10.31 8.45
C LEU A 229 15.12 -11.02 8.50
N VAL A 230 16.16 -10.32 8.95
CA VAL A 230 17.51 -10.88 9.06
C VAL A 230 17.71 -11.42 10.48
N PRO A 231 17.92 -12.73 10.67
CA PRO A 231 18.30 -13.28 11.95
C PRO A 231 19.82 -13.13 12.11
N ASP A 232 20.29 -12.01 12.65
CA ASP A 232 21.72 -11.74 12.81
C ASP A 232 22.30 -12.38 14.08
N ASP A 233 21.85 -11.93 15.25
CA ASP A 233 22.39 -12.32 16.56
C ASP A 233 21.47 -13.30 17.31
N ARG A 234 20.20 -13.37 16.94
CA ARG A 234 19.18 -14.19 17.58
C ARG A 234 18.16 -14.73 16.56
N PRO A 235 17.45 -15.82 16.88
CA PRO A 235 16.38 -16.31 16.03
C PRO A 235 15.26 -15.28 15.88
N VAL A 236 14.72 -15.20 14.66
CA VAL A 236 13.60 -14.32 14.32
C VAL A 236 12.40 -15.18 13.95
N ILE A 237 11.23 -14.83 14.50
CA ILE A 237 9.98 -15.55 14.28
C ILE A 237 9.10 -14.78 13.29
N TYR A 238 8.61 -15.49 12.28
CA TYR A 238 7.64 -14.98 11.33
C TYR A 238 6.40 -15.86 11.30
N ARG A 239 5.26 -15.30 11.74
CA ARG A 239 4.00 -16.04 11.83
C ARG A 239 2.99 -15.51 10.82
N ASN A 240 2.96 -16.13 9.64
CA ASN A 240 2.01 -15.79 8.58
C ASN A 240 1.86 -16.94 7.56
N PHE A 241 1.13 -16.69 6.48
CA PHE A 241 1.02 -17.62 5.36
C PHE A 241 2.38 -17.78 4.65
N ILE A 242 3.03 -18.93 4.86
CA ILE A 242 4.29 -19.28 4.20
C ILE A 242 3.99 -20.30 3.11
N GLU A 243 4.45 -20.01 1.89
CA GLU A 243 4.22 -20.89 0.74
C GLU A 243 4.77 -22.30 1.02
N ASN A 244 3.99 -23.34 0.70
CA ASN A 244 4.31 -24.75 0.97
C ASN A 244 4.43 -25.17 2.45
N ALA A 245 4.12 -24.29 3.40
CA ALA A 245 4.16 -24.60 4.85
C ALA A 245 2.79 -24.53 5.54
N GLY A 246 1.73 -24.14 4.84
CA GLY A 246 0.36 -24.16 5.35
C GLY A 246 -0.06 -22.88 6.10
N PRO A 247 -1.37 -22.72 6.38
CA PRO A 247 -1.93 -21.43 6.78
C PRO A 247 -1.68 -21.05 8.24
N ARG A 248 -1.11 -21.97 9.02
CA ARG A 248 -0.70 -21.75 10.41
C ARG A 248 0.80 -21.99 10.61
N ALA A 249 1.58 -21.76 9.56
CA ALA A 249 3.02 -21.86 9.59
C ALA A 249 3.65 -20.86 10.56
N ILE A 250 4.72 -21.31 11.20
CA ILE A 250 5.62 -20.52 12.03
C ILE A 250 7.00 -20.65 11.41
N GLY A 251 7.43 -19.59 10.73
CA GLY A 251 8.80 -19.46 10.24
C GLY A 251 9.74 -19.11 11.39
N VAL A 252 10.90 -19.76 11.43
CA VAL A 252 11.99 -19.46 12.36
C VAL A 252 13.26 -19.31 11.54
N GLY A 253 13.82 -18.12 11.50
CA GLY A 253 15.14 -17.89 10.92
C GLY A 253 16.19 -17.89 12.01
N TYR A 254 17.29 -18.61 11.81
CA TYR A 254 18.37 -18.72 12.79
C TYR A 254 19.64 -17.98 12.30
N PRO A 255 20.45 -17.41 13.22
CA PRO A 255 21.76 -16.79 12.93
C PRO A 255 22.71 -17.62 12.08
N GLU A 256 22.59 -18.94 12.18
CA GLU A 256 23.36 -19.93 11.46
C GLU A 256 23.02 -20.01 9.95
N ALA A 257 22.25 -19.06 9.41
CA ALA A 257 21.76 -19.02 8.03
C ALA A 257 20.97 -20.28 7.61
N VAL A 258 20.32 -20.91 8.59
CA VAL A 258 19.37 -22.01 8.40
C VAL A 258 18.02 -21.54 8.92
N ASN A 259 16.97 -21.81 8.16
CA ASN A 259 15.63 -21.36 8.44
C ASN A 259 14.67 -22.52 8.35
N ILE A 260 13.59 -22.50 9.14
CA ILE A 260 12.56 -23.52 9.12
C ILE A 260 11.16 -22.92 9.01
N ALA A 261 10.21 -23.70 8.54
CA ALA A 261 8.78 -23.46 8.72
C ALA A 261 8.14 -24.66 9.43
N TRP A 262 7.43 -24.40 10.53
CA TRP A 262 6.72 -25.40 11.32
C TRP A 262 5.21 -25.15 11.26
N ASP A 263 4.43 -26.13 10.84
CA ASP A 263 2.98 -25.98 10.66
C ASP A 263 2.23 -26.31 11.96
N ALA A 264 1.59 -25.31 12.57
CA ALA A 264 0.80 -25.49 13.77
C ALA A 264 -0.58 -26.13 13.56
N GLU A 265 -0.99 -26.36 12.31
CA GLU A 265 -2.16 -27.17 11.98
C GLU A 265 -1.81 -28.66 11.90
N ALA A 266 -0.77 -28.99 11.14
CA ALA A 266 -0.32 -30.37 10.94
C ALA A 266 0.65 -30.89 12.03
N LEU A 267 1.15 -30.00 12.89
CA LEU A 267 2.07 -30.29 14.01
C LEU A 267 3.38 -30.94 13.53
N ARG A 268 4.04 -30.30 12.57
CA ARG A 268 5.24 -30.84 11.92
C ARG A 268 6.14 -29.76 11.33
N LEU A 269 7.42 -30.10 11.16
CA LEU A 269 8.32 -29.38 10.27
C LEU A 269 7.85 -29.52 8.82
N THR A 270 7.90 -28.44 8.04
CA THR A 270 7.40 -28.42 6.64
C THR A 270 8.44 -27.99 5.63
N LEU A 271 9.35 -27.09 6.02
CA LEU A 271 10.42 -26.60 5.17
C LEU A 271 11.67 -26.36 6.00
N VAL A 272 12.83 -26.59 5.38
CA VAL A 272 14.12 -26.07 5.79
C VAL A 272 14.77 -25.42 4.58
N TRP A 273 15.25 -24.19 4.74
CA TRP A 273 15.97 -23.46 3.70
C TRP A 273 17.20 -22.76 4.28
N ARG A 274 18.15 -22.41 3.42
CA ARG A 274 19.39 -21.71 3.79
C ARG A 274 19.41 -20.28 3.27
N ASN A 275 20.33 -19.47 3.79
CA ASN A 275 20.55 -18.07 3.42
C ASN A 275 19.40 -17.17 3.90
N ALA A 276 18.94 -16.24 3.06
CA ALA A 276 17.93 -15.25 3.40
C ALA A 276 16.66 -15.88 3.98
N PHE A 277 16.17 -15.33 5.09
CA PHE A 277 15.03 -15.91 5.82
C PHE A 277 13.72 -15.64 5.09
N ILE A 278 13.14 -14.44 5.24
CA ILE A 278 11.84 -14.13 4.66
C ILE A 278 11.62 -12.62 4.51
N ASP A 279 10.85 -12.23 3.49
CA ASP A 279 10.36 -10.85 3.32
C ASP A 279 9.01 -10.71 4.02
N ALA A 280 8.97 -9.91 5.08
CA ALA A 280 7.75 -9.64 5.84
C ALA A 280 6.87 -8.55 5.22
N SER A 281 7.33 -7.85 4.17
CA SER A 281 6.68 -6.67 3.60
C SER A 281 5.23 -6.96 3.21
N ARG A 282 4.96 -8.14 2.64
CA ARG A 282 3.63 -8.58 2.21
C ARG A 282 2.60 -8.52 3.33
N HIS A 283 2.93 -9.00 4.53
CA HIS A 283 1.94 -9.16 5.60
C HIS A 283 2.05 -8.15 6.73
N TRP A 284 3.11 -7.35 6.77
CA TRP A 284 3.33 -6.37 7.86
C TRP A 284 3.12 -4.92 7.40
N SER A 285 3.11 -4.64 6.09
CA SER A 285 2.71 -3.32 5.55
C SER A 285 1.18 -3.13 5.46
N GLY A 286 0.39 -4.14 5.86
CA GLY A 286 -1.07 -4.16 5.83
C GLY A 286 -1.63 -5.56 6.14
N ARG A 287 -2.92 -5.83 5.88
CA ARG A 287 -3.47 -7.20 5.89
C ARG A 287 -3.27 -7.87 4.52
N GLY A 288 -2.03 -7.94 4.06
CA GLY A 288 -1.74 -8.52 2.75
C GLY A 288 -2.27 -9.95 2.64
N GLU A 289 -2.89 -10.26 1.50
CA GLU A 289 -3.38 -11.61 1.19
C GLU A 289 -2.33 -12.40 0.41
N GLY A 290 -2.39 -13.73 0.51
CA GLY A 290 -1.56 -14.66 -0.25
C GLY A 290 -0.42 -15.29 0.55
N TRP A 291 0.45 -16.00 -0.14
CA TRP A 291 1.52 -16.81 0.44
C TRP A 291 2.87 -16.13 0.25
N GLN A 292 3.69 -16.11 1.29
CA GLN A 292 5.05 -15.59 1.22
C GLN A 292 6.06 -16.74 0.99
N PRO A 293 6.78 -16.78 -0.14
CA PRO A 293 7.86 -17.75 -0.34
C PRO A 293 9.05 -17.46 0.59
N PRO A 294 9.85 -18.49 0.92
CA PRO A 294 11.22 -18.31 1.41
C PRO A 294 12.02 -17.39 0.49
N LEU A 295 12.87 -16.53 1.05
CA LEU A 295 13.80 -15.73 0.24
C LEU A 295 15.02 -16.53 -0.21
N GLY A 296 15.49 -17.44 0.65
CA GLY A 296 16.64 -18.28 0.39
C GLY A 296 16.30 -19.62 -0.27
N ASP A 297 17.27 -20.53 -0.24
CA ASP A 297 17.24 -21.77 -1.00
C ASP A 297 16.65 -22.92 -0.19
N VAL A 298 15.51 -23.47 -0.61
CA VAL A 298 14.90 -24.65 0.04
C VAL A 298 15.80 -25.86 -0.14
N VAL A 299 16.21 -26.46 0.99
CA VAL A 299 17.12 -27.63 1.02
C VAL A 299 16.43 -28.90 1.49
N PHE A 300 15.32 -28.79 2.22
CA PHE A 300 14.55 -29.94 2.69
C PHE A 300 13.08 -29.61 2.82
N ALA A 301 12.23 -30.51 2.34
CA ALA A 301 10.78 -30.45 2.46
C ALA A 301 10.27 -31.87 2.79
N PRO A 302 10.00 -32.18 4.07
CA PRO A 302 9.53 -33.50 4.48
C PRO A 302 8.13 -33.82 3.93
N ASP A 303 7.82 -35.11 3.92
CA ASP A 303 6.52 -35.65 3.51
C ASP A 303 5.37 -35.13 4.39
N ALA A 304 4.15 -35.19 3.86
CA ALA A 304 2.96 -34.54 4.43
C ALA A 304 2.51 -35.05 5.83
N ALA A 305 3.17 -36.07 6.36
CA ALA A 305 2.81 -36.79 7.56
C ALA A 305 3.11 -36.01 8.86
N SER A 306 2.34 -36.28 9.91
CA SER A 306 2.69 -35.85 11.28
C SER A 306 4.05 -36.43 11.69
N ALA A 307 4.86 -35.68 12.45
CA ALA A 307 6.18 -36.15 12.88
C ALA A 307 6.11 -37.24 13.96
N VAL A 308 5.03 -37.24 14.77
CA VAL A 308 4.79 -38.21 15.84
C VAL A 308 3.33 -38.64 15.78
N GLU A 309 3.08 -39.94 16.00
CA GLU A 309 1.75 -40.51 15.88
C GLU A 309 1.44 -41.59 16.93
N VAL A 310 0.17 -41.73 17.32
CA VAL A 310 -0.31 -42.83 18.16
C VAL A 310 -1.07 -43.82 17.30
N LEU A 311 -0.49 -44.99 17.10
CA LEU A 311 -1.04 -46.05 16.26
C LEU A 311 -1.51 -47.25 17.11
N PRO A 312 -2.55 -47.98 16.67
CA PRO A 312 -2.99 -49.21 17.35
C PRO A 312 -1.93 -50.33 17.35
N ALA A 313 -1.07 -50.36 16.32
CA ALA A 313 0.01 -51.32 16.15
C ALA A 313 1.13 -50.74 15.26
N ILE A 314 2.35 -51.28 15.36
CA ILE A 314 3.53 -50.77 14.62
C ILE A 314 3.39 -50.82 13.10
N GLU A 315 2.64 -51.80 12.58
CA GLU A 315 2.38 -51.98 11.14
C GLU A 315 1.21 -51.13 10.63
N SER A 316 0.59 -50.32 11.49
CA SER A 316 -0.54 -49.50 11.07
C SER A 316 -0.08 -48.44 10.06
N PRO A 317 -0.82 -48.20 8.98
CA PRO A 317 -0.47 -47.13 8.03
C PRO A 317 -0.52 -45.77 8.72
N TRP A 318 0.31 -44.84 8.23
CA TRP A 318 0.25 -43.47 8.72
C TRP A 318 -1.13 -42.86 8.40
N PRO A 319 -1.75 -42.11 9.32
CA PRO A 319 -3.08 -41.58 9.08
C PRO A 319 -3.08 -40.52 7.98
N ALA A 320 -3.98 -40.66 7.01
CA ALA A 320 -4.15 -39.68 5.93
C ALA A 320 -4.84 -38.37 6.40
N GLN A 321 -5.55 -38.42 7.52
CA GLN A 321 -6.25 -37.26 8.07
C GLN A 321 -5.30 -36.38 8.92
N PRO A 322 -5.46 -35.04 8.89
CA PRO A 322 -4.65 -34.14 9.71
C PRO A 322 -4.66 -34.49 11.20
N ALA A 323 -3.51 -34.34 11.87
CA ALA A 323 -3.39 -34.66 13.31
C ALA A 323 -4.45 -33.95 14.17
N ARG A 324 -4.81 -32.71 13.82
CA ARG A 324 -5.80 -31.91 14.55
C ARG A 324 -7.21 -32.53 14.55
N SER A 325 -7.65 -33.09 13.42
CA SER A 325 -8.97 -33.75 13.32
C SER A 325 -9.02 -35.05 14.12
N ARG A 326 -7.85 -35.64 14.42
CA ARG A 326 -7.68 -36.84 15.23
C ARG A 326 -7.38 -36.57 16.70
N GLY A 327 -7.64 -35.33 17.15
CA GLY A 327 -7.55 -34.96 18.57
C GLY A 327 -6.24 -34.29 18.97
N ALA A 328 -5.28 -34.11 18.05
CA ALA A 328 -4.06 -33.39 18.37
C ALA A 328 -4.34 -31.89 18.62
N ARG A 329 -3.60 -31.29 19.55
CA ARG A 329 -3.79 -29.90 19.96
C ARG A 329 -2.43 -29.21 20.09
N PHE A 330 -2.23 -28.15 19.31
CA PHE A 330 -1.13 -27.22 19.52
C PHE A 330 -1.32 -26.47 20.85
N LYS A 331 -0.27 -26.41 21.66
CA LYS A 331 -0.25 -25.77 22.98
C LYS A 331 0.50 -24.44 22.98
N GLY A 332 1.13 -24.06 21.86
CA GLY A 332 1.96 -22.87 21.74
C GLY A 332 3.44 -23.21 21.63
N TYR A 333 4.29 -22.20 21.77
CA TYR A 333 5.74 -22.38 21.88
C TYR A 333 6.29 -21.44 22.95
N ALA A 334 7.37 -21.86 23.59
CA ALA A 334 8.15 -21.05 24.52
C ALA A 334 9.52 -20.75 23.90
N LEU A 335 10.04 -19.56 24.14
CA LEU A 335 11.38 -19.18 23.70
C LEU A 335 12.38 -19.42 24.83
N ASP A 336 13.53 -20.00 24.53
CA ASP A 336 14.65 -20.08 25.47
C ASP A 336 15.38 -18.72 25.62
N ALA A 337 16.44 -18.68 26.42
CA ALA A 337 17.23 -17.46 26.63
C ALA A 337 17.92 -16.93 25.35
N ALA A 338 18.17 -17.80 24.37
CA ALA A 338 18.72 -17.44 23.08
C ALA A 338 17.63 -17.05 22.06
N GLY A 339 16.34 -17.19 22.41
CA GLY A 339 15.21 -16.91 21.53
C GLY A 339 14.78 -18.07 20.64
N ARG A 340 15.30 -19.29 20.87
CA ARG A 340 14.94 -20.49 20.10
C ARG A 340 13.57 -21.03 20.57
N PRO A 341 12.65 -21.34 19.65
CA PRO A 341 11.33 -21.84 20.02
C PRO A 341 11.34 -23.35 20.32
N THR A 342 10.72 -23.71 21.43
CA THR A 342 10.25 -25.08 21.71
C THR A 342 8.75 -25.14 21.46
N PHE A 343 8.34 -25.85 20.42
CA PHE A 343 6.94 -26.09 20.08
C PHE A 343 6.36 -27.16 20.98
N ALA A 344 5.18 -26.90 21.55
CA ALA A 344 4.48 -27.83 22.42
C ALA A 344 3.12 -28.22 21.82
N TRP A 345 2.81 -29.50 21.84
CA TRP A 345 1.53 -30.02 21.39
C TRP A 345 1.19 -31.35 22.09
N SER A 346 -0.07 -31.78 22.01
CA SER A 346 -0.54 -33.01 22.68
C SER A 346 -1.42 -33.85 21.76
N MET A 347 -1.35 -35.17 21.88
CA MET A 347 -2.22 -36.12 21.17
C MET A 347 -2.34 -37.43 21.97
N GLY A 348 -3.55 -37.98 22.09
CA GLY A 348 -3.75 -39.30 22.71
C GLY A 348 -3.22 -39.42 24.14
N GLY A 349 -3.22 -38.33 24.92
CA GLY A 349 -2.65 -38.29 26.28
C GLY A 349 -1.12 -38.09 26.32
N MET A 350 -0.44 -38.10 25.18
CA MET A 350 0.97 -37.77 25.05
C MET A 350 1.16 -36.26 24.94
N GLU A 351 2.19 -35.73 25.59
CA GLU A 351 2.71 -34.38 25.34
C GLU A 351 4.03 -34.47 24.58
N VAL A 352 4.14 -33.66 23.53
CA VAL A 352 5.34 -33.56 22.69
C VAL A 352 5.89 -32.16 22.79
N ARG A 353 7.21 -32.08 22.96
CA ARG A 353 7.99 -30.84 22.91
C ARG A 353 9.08 -31.00 21.87
N GLU A 354 9.09 -30.11 20.89
CA GLU A 354 9.99 -30.16 19.76
C GLU A 354 10.81 -28.87 19.71
N THR A 355 12.14 -29.01 19.66
CA THR A 355 13.06 -27.88 19.46
C THR A 355 13.97 -28.23 18.32
N VAL A 356 14.05 -27.35 17.33
CA VAL A 356 14.98 -27.50 16.21
C VAL A 356 16.19 -26.63 16.50
N VAL A 357 17.37 -27.25 16.52
CA VAL A 357 18.64 -26.54 16.75
C VAL A 357 19.50 -26.76 15.52
N PRO A 358 19.83 -25.69 14.76
CA PRO A 358 20.85 -25.80 13.72
C PRO A 358 22.17 -26.26 14.33
N VAL A 359 22.75 -27.32 13.77
CA VAL A 359 24.11 -27.76 14.08
C VAL A 359 24.96 -27.36 12.89
N VAL A 360 25.85 -26.39 13.09
CA VAL A 360 26.82 -25.95 12.07
C VAL A 360 28.17 -26.59 12.36
#